data_AF-A0A7S1P0A5-F1
#
_entry.id   AF-A0A7S1P0A5-F1
#
_cell.length_a   1.000
_cell.length_b   1.000
_cell.length_c   1.000
_cell.angle_alpha   90.00
_cell.angle_beta   90.00
_cell.angle_gamma   90.00
#
_symmetry.space_group_name_H-M   'P 1'
#
loop_
_entity.id
_entity.type
_entity.pdbx_description
1 polymer ?
#
loop_
_entity_poly.entity_id
_entity_poly.type
_entity_poly.pdbx_seq_one_letter_code
_entity_poly.pdbx_strand_id
1 'polypeptide(L)'
;IPKSYFDKGRTQFHYQAANPDEEAFVVAASCLGYQLIPPRTSTTLTLDIQGEPQTVQIVGINEFNSNRKRMSIVVREHGKEGAMLYCKGADSAMLERLAPNQNEQIAKVRRHINEFAVKGLRTMVLARRRLDQSEYESFSKRYNDARSSLLQREERLEKGAEDFE
;
A
#
# COMPACT_ATOMS: atom_id res chain seq x y z
N ILE A 1 -14.78 7.02 14.00
CA ILE A 1 -15.56 6.13 13.10
C ILE A 1 -16.85 5.78 13.82
N PRO A 2 -18.04 6.02 13.24
CA PRO A 2 -19.32 5.69 13.88
C PRO A 2 -19.39 4.20 14.24
N LYS A 3 -19.87 3.87 15.44
CA LYS A 3 -20.07 2.48 15.88
C LYS A 3 -20.97 1.67 14.93
N SER A 4 -21.91 2.34 14.26
CA SER A 4 -22.81 1.73 13.28
C SER A 4 -22.12 1.02 12.10
N TYR A 5 -20.87 1.39 11.77
CA TYR A 5 -20.09 0.68 10.74
C TYR A 5 -19.58 -0.67 11.21
N PHE A 6 -19.41 -0.87 12.52
CA PHE A 6 -18.96 -2.13 13.12
C PHE A 6 -20.12 -2.98 13.65
N ASP A 7 -21.32 -2.41 13.83
CA ASP A 7 -22.55 -3.13 14.23
C ASP A 7 -23.15 -3.99 13.10
N LYS A 8 -22.71 -3.81 11.85
CA LYS A 8 -23.03 -4.73 10.75
C LYS A 8 -22.15 -5.97 10.88
N GLY A 9 -22.49 -6.82 11.85
CA GLY A 9 -21.78 -8.07 12.12
C GLY A 9 -21.56 -8.88 10.84
N ARG A 10 -20.28 -9.07 10.51
CA ARG A 10 -19.71 -9.81 9.36
C ARG A 10 -19.67 -9.01 8.05
N THR A 11 -18.43 -8.77 7.59
CA THR A 11 -18.13 -8.44 6.20
C THR A 11 -18.70 -9.54 5.30
N GLN A 12 -19.20 -9.18 4.11
CA GLN A 12 -19.73 -10.17 3.15
C GLN A 12 -18.68 -11.21 2.75
N PHE A 13 -17.40 -10.83 2.81
CA PHE A 13 -16.25 -11.67 2.50
C PHE A 13 -15.44 -11.96 3.76
N HIS A 14 -14.91 -13.19 3.83
CA HIS A 14 -13.90 -13.55 4.81
C HIS A 14 -12.51 -13.26 4.22
N TYR A 15 -11.79 -12.31 4.79
CA TYR A 15 -10.45 -11.96 4.34
C TYR A 15 -9.41 -12.87 5.00
N GLN A 16 -8.33 -13.17 4.28
CA GLN A 16 -7.17 -13.88 4.80
C GLN A 16 -5.92 -13.07 4.46
N ALA A 17 -5.10 -12.79 5.46
CA ALA A 17 -3.83 -12.10 5.30
C ALA A 17 -2.70 -12.87 5.98
N ALA A 18 -1.46 -12.57 5.61
CA ALA A 18 -0.29 -13.22 6.19
C ALA A 18 -0.03 -12.77 7.64
N ASN A 19 -0.55 -11.61 8.04
CA ASN A 19 -0.47 -11.12 9.41
C ASN A 19 -1.82 -10.50 9.86
N PRO A 20 -2.09 -10.51 11.18
CA PRO A 20 -3.39 -10.06 11.71
C PRO A 20 -3.63 -8.55 11.59
N ASP A 21 -2.56 -7.73 11.48
CA ASP A 21 -2.73 -6.28 11.29
C ASP A 21 -3.30 -5.97 9.91
N GLU A 22 -2.80 -6.63 8.88
CA GLU A 22 -3.27 -6.49 7.52
C GLU A 22 -4.72 -6.93 7.37
N GLU A 23 -5.08 -8.04 8.00
CA GLU A 23 -6.47 -8.49 8.02
C GLU A 23 -7.37 -7.44 8.69
N ALA A 24 -6.96 -6.90 9.84
CA ALA A 24 -7.71 -5.86 10.54
C ALA A 24 -7.91 -4.60 9.68
N PHE A 25 -6.90 -4.17 8.92
CA PHE A 25 -7.03 -3.04 7.99
C PHE A 25 -8.03 -3.32 6.87
N VAL A 26 -8.00 -4.50 6.26
CA VAL A 26 -8.92 -4.86 5.16
C VAL A 26 -10.35 -5.01 5.68
N VAL A 27 -10.53 -5.63 6.84
CA VAL A 27 -11.84 -5.73 7.51
C VAL A 27 -12.39 -4.34 7.82
N ALA A 28 -11.58 -3.45 8.39
CA ALA A 28 -12.00 -2.08 8.67
C ALA A 28 -12.38 -1.31 7.40
N ALA A 29 -11.62 -1.44 6.31
CA ALA A 29 -11.94 -0.84 5.02
C ALA A 29 -13.28 -1.36 4.46
N SER A 30 -13.49 -2.68 4.55
CA SER A 30 -14.73 -3.33 4.12
C SER A 30 -15.95 -2.83 4.90
N CYS A 31 -15.83 -2.71 6.23
CA CYS A 31 -16.86 -2.11 7.07
C CYS A 31 -17.19 -0.67 6.64
N LEU A 32 -16.23 0.08 6.12
CA LEU A 32 -16.40 1.45 5.62
C LEU A 32 -16.93 1.54 4.18
N GLY A 33 -17.25 0.41 3.54
CA GLY A 33 -17.75 0.36 2.17
C GLY A 33 -16.67 0.30 1.09
N TYR A 34 -15.43 -0.04 1.45
CA TYR A 34 -14.32 -0.29 0.52
C TYR A 34 -13.95 -1.76 0.58
N GLN A 35 -14.52 -2.57 -0.30
CA GLN A 35 -14.40 -4.02 -0.22
C GLN A 35 -13.44 -4.54 -1.29
N LEU A 36 -12.52 -5.41 -0.89
CA LEU A 36 -11.82 -6.26 -1.85
C LEU A 36 -12.75 -7.40 -2.25
N ILE A 37 -13.04 -7.54 -3.54
CA ILE A 37 -13.99 -8.54 -4.07
C ILE A 37 -13.32 -9.43 -5.13
N PRO A 38 -13.79 -10.67 -5.34
CA PRO A 38 -13.39 -11.49 -6.49
C PRO A 38 -13.85 -10.86 -7.82
N PRO A 39 -13.14 -11.11 -8.94
CA PRO A 39 -11.93 -11.92 -9.04
C PRO A 39 -10.65 -11.16 -8.63
N ARG A 40 -9.68 -11.91 -8.10
CA ARG A 40 -8.28 -11.47 -7.90
C ARG A 40 -7.37 -12.39 -8.70
N THR A 41 -6.39 -11.81 -9.39
CA THR A 41 -5.31 -12.56 -10.04
C THR A 41 -3.95 -12.17 -9.42
N SER A 42 -2.85 -12.71 -9.94
CA SER A 42 -1.50 -12.28 -9.54
C SER A 42 -1.17 -10.85 -9.98
N THR A 43 -1.92 -10.28 -10.92
CA THR A 43 -1.67 -8.96 -11.51
C THR A 43 -2.87 -8.02 -11.47
N THR A 44 -4.03 -8.45 -10.95
CA THR A 44 -5.24 -7.61 -10.88
C THR A 44 -5.97 -7.77 -9.55
N LEU A 45 -6.57 -6.69 -9.09
CA LEU A 45 -7.43 -6.61 -7.90
C LEU A 45 -8.75 -5.94 -8.30
N THR A 46 -9.86 -6.45 -7.78
CA THR A 46 -11.18 -5.82 -7.93
C THR A 46 -11.60 -5.25 -6.59
N LEU A 47 -11.90 -3.96 -6.56
CA LEU A 47 -12.39 -3.23 -5.39
C LEU A 47 -13.83 -2.81 -5.65
N ASP A 48 -14.74 -3.10 -4.74
CA ASP A 48 -16.02 -2.43 -4.67
C ASP A 48 -15.85 -1.16 -3.82
N ILE A 49 -15.94 -0.01 -4.48
CA ILE A 49 -15.82 1.30 -3.84
C ILE A 49 -17.24 1.87 -3.73
N GLN A 50 -17.87 1.68 -2.57
CA GLN A 50 -19.19 2.21 -2.26
C GLN A 50 -20.30 1.80 -3.25
N GLY A 51 -20.25 0.58 -3.77
CA GLY A 51 -21.20 0.01 -4.72
C GLY A 51 -20.73 0.04 -6.17
N GLU A 52 -19.56 0.65 -6.45
CA GLU A 52 -19.00 0.79 -7.79
C GLU A 52 -17.75 -0.11 -7.95
N PRO A 53 -17.86 -1.25 -8.66
CA PRO A 53 -16.73 -2.14 -8.88
C PRO A 53 -15.67 -1.50 -9.79
N GLN A 54 -14.44 -1.45 -9.31
CA GLN A 54 -13.26 -1.00 -10.03
C GLN A 54 -12.19 -2.08 -10.05
N THR A 55 -11.76 -2.49 -11.25
CA THR A 55 -10.59 -3.37 -11.41
C THR A 55 -9.34 -2.53 -11.66
N VAL A 56 -8.27 -2.84 -10.94
CA VAL A 56 -6.95 -2.22 -11.09
C VAL A 56 -5.88 -3.26 -11.36
N GLN A 57 -4.82 -2.85 -12.05
CA GLN A 57 -3.66 -3.68 -12.34
C GLN A 57 -2.57 -3.45 -11.29
N ILE A 58 -2.05 -4.53 -10.70
CA ILE A 58 -0.81 -4.52 -9.93
C ILE A 58 0.36 -4.60 -10.92
N VAL A 59 1.16 -3.54 -11.00
CA VAL A 59 2.35 -3.45 -11.85
C VAL A 59 3.54 -4.11 -11.17
N GLY A 60 3.69 -3.87 -9.86
CA GLY A 60 4.76 -4.47 -9.06
C GLY A 60 4.41 -4.49 -7.58
N ILE A 61 4.93 -5.50 -6.90
CA ILE A 61 4.87 -5.66 -5.45
C ILE A 61 6.31 -5.68 -4.95
N ASN A 62 6.64 -4.74 -4.07
CA ASN A 62 7.90 -4.67 -3.36
C ASN A 62 7.65 -5.15 -1.94
N GLU A 63 7.94 -6.44 -1.72
CA GLU A 63 7.61 -7.17 -0.50
C GLU A 63 8.24 -6.53 0.74
N PHE A 64 7.60 -6.78 1.88
CA PHE A 64 8.19 -6.43 3.17
C PHE A 64 9.47 -7.23 3.40
N ASN A 65 10.52 -6.57 3.87
CA ASN A 65 11.66 -7.23 4.48
C ASN A 65 12.14 -6.47 5.72
N SER A 66 12.90 -7.15 6.58
CA SER A 66 13.38 -6.61 7.86
C SER A 66 14.36 -5.44 7.71
N ASN A 67 15.03 -5.32 6.56
CA ASN A 67 15.99 -4.26 6.29
C ASN A 67 15.26 -2.95 5.93
N ARG A 68 14.28 -3.06 5.03
CA ARG A 68 13.49 -1.93 4.51
C ARG A 68 12.40 -1.46 5.46
N LYS A 69 11.84 -2.38 6.27
CA LYS A 69 10.76 -2.17 7.24
C LYS A 69 9.48 -1.54 6.64
N ARG A 70 9.25 -1.77 5.35
CA ARG A 70 8.10 -1.28 4.59
C ARG A 70 7.81 -2.21 3.41
N MET A 71 6.59 -2.11 2.88
CA MET A 71 6.11 -2.79 1.69
C MET A 71 5.44 -1.75 0.79
N SER A 72 5.63 -1.87 -0.53
CA SER A 72 4.92 -1.03 -1.49
C SER A 72 4.33 -1.83 -2.65
N ILE A 73 3.31 -1.26 -3.27
CA ILE A 73 2.73 -1.74 -4.52
C ILE A 73 2.63 -0.57 -5.50
N VAL A 74 2.82 -0.86 -6.78
CA VAL A 74 2.51 0.08 -7.87
C VAL A 74 1.26 -0.42 -8.56
N VAL A 75 0.25 0.44 -8.61
CA VAL A 75 -1.09 0.13 -9.13
C VAL A 75 -1.39 1.04 -10.30
N ARG A 76 -1.89 0.46 -11.40
CA ARG A 76 -2.37 1.18 -12.56
C ARG A 76 -3.87 1.00 -12.69
N GLU A 77 -4.59 2.12 -12.77
CA GLU A 77 -6.03 2.12 -13.00
C GLU A 77 -6.30 2.13 -14.51
N HIS A 78 -7.30 1.35 -14.95
CA HIS A 78 -7.67 1.31 -16.37
C HIS A 78 -8.14 2.69 -16.85
N GLY A 79 -7.66 3.13 -18.02
CA GLY A 79 -8.01 4.42 -18.60
C GLY A 79 -7.33 5.65 -17.97
N LYS A 80 -6.44 5.48 -16.98
CA LYS A 80 -5.62 6.57 -16.43
C LYS A 80 -4.17 6.49 -16.92
N GLU A 81 -3.58 7.66 -17.17
CA GLU A 81 -2.16 7.80 -17.46
C GLU A 81 -1.32 7.70 -16.18
N GLY A 82 -0.16 7.05 -16.30
CA GLY A 82 0.73 6.79 -15.18
C GLY A 82 0.21 5.71 -14.24
N ALA A 83 0.67 5.77 -12.99
CA ALA A 83 0.34 4.82 -11.94
C ALA A 83 0.34 5.49 -10.55
N MET A 84 -0.09 4.74 -9.54
CA MET A 84 -0.02 5.14 -8.14
C MET A 84 0.85 4.14 -7.38
N LEU A 85 1.88 4.64 -6.70
CA LEU A 85 2.65 3.89 -5.73
C LEU A 85 2.00 4.06 -4.37
N TYR A 86 1.68 2.95 -3.71
CA TYR A 86 1.22 2.90 -2.32
C TYR A 86 2.28 2.22 -1.48
N CYS A 87 2.69 2.84 -0.38
CA CYS A 87 3.70 2.30 0.52
C CYS A 87 3.20 2.32 1.96
N LYS A 88 3.43 1.23 2.69
CA LYS A 88 3.09 1.09 4.11
C LYS A 88 4.30 0.56 4.89
N GLY A 89 4.52 1.05 6.09
CA GLY A 89 5.66 0.59 6.89
C GLY A 89 5.77 1.24 8.25
N ALA A 90 6.91 0.99 8.89
CA ALA A 90 7.29 1.63 10.14
C ALA A 90 7.45 3.15 9.96
N ASP A 91 7.17 3.89 11.02
CA ASP A 91 7.31 5.34 11.07
C ASP A 91 8.71 5.84 10.68
N SER A 92 9.77 5.21 11.22
CA SER A 92 11.16 5.53 10.88
C SER A 92 11.47 5.33 9.38
N ALA A 93 11.01 4.23 8.80
CA ALA A 93 11.26 3.92 7.39
C ALA A 93 10.45 4.77 6.40
N MET A 94 9.26 5.21 6.81
CA MET A 94 8.32 5.94 5.94
C MET A 94 8.53 7.46 6.00
N LEU A 95 8.73 8.03 7.19
CA LEU A 95 8.77 9.48 7.37
C LEU A 95 10.02 10.14 6.76
N GLU A 96 11.11 9.39 6.61
CA GLU A 96 12.36 9.86 5.97
C GLU A 96 12.25 9.98 4.45
N ARG A 97 11.19 9.41 3.85
CA ARG A 97 10.99 9.33 2.39
C ARG A 97 9.90 10.24 1.86
N LEU A 98 9.23 10.96 2.76
CA LEU A 98 8.19 11.89 2.37
C LEU A 98 8.79 13.06 1.61
N ALA A 99 8.01 13.59 0.66
CA ALA A 99 8.39 14.77 -0.09
C ALA A 99 8.73 15.94 0.85
N PRO A 100 9.71 16.79 0.48
CA PRO A 100 10.06 17.97 1.28
C PRO A 100 8.87 18.95 1.39
N ASN A 101 8.98 19.91 2.30
CA ASN A 101 7.99 20.98 2.52
C ASN A 101 6.63 20.50 3.08
N GLN A 102 6.59 19.34 3.74
CA GLN A 102 5.40 18.81 4.42
C GLN A 102 5.50 18.86 5.95
N ASN A 103 6.39 19.71 6.48
CA ASN A 103 6.79 19.72 7.89
C ASN A 103 5.62 19.76 8.88
N GLU A 104 4.60 20.57 8.61
CA GLU A 104 3.41 20.66 9.48
C GLU A 104 2.61 19.36 9.50
N GLN A 105 2.41 18.73 8.34
CA GLN A 105 1.67 17.47 8.23
C GLN A 105 2.46 16.33 8.87
N ILE A 106 3.77 16.28 8.64
CA ILE A 106 4.68 15.33 9.26
C ILE A 106 4.67 15.48 10.79
N ALA A 107 4.69 16.72 11.30
CA ALA A 107 4.61 16.96 12.74
C ALA A 107 3.28 16.47 13.34
N LYS A 108 2.15 16.68 12.65
CA LYS A 108 0.84 16.14 13.06
C LYS A 108 0.82 14.62 13.09
N VAL A 109 1.37 13.97 12.05
CA VAL A 109 1.47 12.51 11.98
C VAL A 109 2.35 11.97 13.12
N ARG A 110 3.52 12.57 13.37
CA ARG A 110 4.40 12.19 14.49
C ARG A 110 3.71 12.31 15.84
N ARG A 111 2.92 13.37 16.06
CA ARG A 111 2.13 13.54 17.28
C ARG A 111 1.13 12.40 17.46
N HIS A 112 0.35 12.05 16.44
CA HIS A 112 -0.61 10.95 16.53
C HIS A 112 0.06 9.59 16.74
N ILE A 113 1.21 9.34 16.10
CA ILE A 113 2.00 8.13 16.34
C ILE A 113 2.38 8.02 17.82
N ASN A 114 2.90 9.09 18.41
CA ASN A 114 3.25 9.12 19.83
C ASN A 114 2.03 8.90 20.74
N GLU A 115 0.90 9.56 20.44
CA GLU A 115 -0.35 9.38 21.21
C GLU A 115 -0.87 7.94 21.17
N PHE A 116 -0.75 7.26 20.02
CA PHE A 116 -1.14 5.86 19.87
C PHE A 116 -0.17 4.92 20.57
N ALA A 117 1.14 5.18 20.48
CA ALA A 117 2.18 4.40 21.16
C ALA A 117 2.02 4.44 22.68
N VAL A 118 1.72 5.60 23.27
CA VAL A 118 1.45 5.75 24.72
C VAL A 118 0.25 4.90 25.16
N LYS A 119 -0.71 4.65 24.27
CA LYS A 119 -1.88 3.79 24.52
C LYS A 119 -1.61 2.30 24.22
N GLY A 120 -0.38 1.93 23.88
CA GLY A 120 -0.01 0.56 23.52
C GLY A 120 -0.55 0.10 22.17
N LEU A 121 -0.97 1.01 21.29
CA LEU A 121 -1.47 0.68 19.96
C LEU A 121 -0.33 0.53 18.97
N ARG A 122 -0.42 -0.50 18.12
CA ARG A 122 0.48 -0.66 16.98
C ARG A 122 0.15 0.37 15.90
N THR A 123 1.15 1.07 15.40
CA THR A 123 1.01 2.09 14.37
C THR A 123 1.69 1.65 13.08
N MET A 124 1.07 1.97 11.95
CA MET A 124 1.65 1.82 10.62
C MET A 124 1.44 3.12 9.85
N VAL A 125 2.48 3.59 9.17
CA VAL A 125 2.40 4.79 8.33
C VAL A 125 2.13 4.36 6.89
N LEU A 126 1.15 5.02 6.26
CA LEU A 126 0.80 4.82 4.86
C LEU A 126 1.11 6.10 4.08
N ALA A 127 1.70 5.94 2.91
CA ALA A 127 1.96 7.03 1.96
C ALA A 127 1.57 6.58 0.55
N ARG A 128 1.33 7.57 -0.31
CA ARG A 128 1.15 7.34 -1.74
C ARG A 128 1.88 8.39 -2.56
N ARG A 129 2.34 8.00 -3.74
CA ARG A 129 2.97 8.89 -4.72
C ARG A 129 2.40 8.59 -6.10
N ARG A 130 2.03 9.65 -6.83
CA ARG A 130 1.68 9.52 -8.25
C ARG A 130 2.97 9.34 -9.05
N LEU A 131 2.97 8.33 -9.92
CA LEU A 131 3.96 8.16 -10.97
C LEU A 131 3.36 8.73 -12.24
N ASP A 132 4.04 9.65 -12.90
CA ASP A 132 3.66 10.04 -14.25
C ASP A 132 3.87 8.90 -15.26
N GLN A 133 3.49 9.11 -16.52
CA GLN A 133 3.58 8.06 -17.54
C GLN A 133 5.03 7.58 -17.78
N SER A 134 6.00 8.51 -17.76
CA SER A 134 7.43 8.20 -17.96
C SER A 134 8.01 7.44 -16.76
N GLU A 135 7.68 7.88 -15.55
CA GLU A 135 8.07 7.21 -14.31
C GLU A 135 7.47 5.80 -14.23
N TYR A 136 6.20 5.64 -14.58
CA TYR A 136 5.55 4.33 -14.64
C TYR A 136 6.26 3.39 -15.63
N GLU A 137 6.57 3.85 -16.84
CA GLU A 137 7.26 3.03 -17.85
C GLU A 137 8.65 2.62 -17.37
N SER A 138 9.39 3.57 -16.79
CA SER A 138 10.70 3.32 -16.18
C SER A 138 10.62 2.30 -15.05
N PHE A 139 9.67 2.45 -14.12
CA PHE A 139 9.44 1.51 -13.02
C PHE A 139 9.10 0.12 -13.55
N SER A 140 8.12 0.03 -14.45
CA SER A 140 7.63 -1.24 -15.01
C SER A 140 8.75 -2.00 -15.69
N LYS A 141 9.58 -1.32 -16.49
CA LYS A 141 10.74 -1.93 -17.15
C LYS A 141 11.73 -2.47 -16.12
N ARG A 142 12.18 -1.63 -15.19
CA ARG A 142 13.17 -2.02 -14.16
C ARG A 142 12.67 -3.17 -13.29
N TYR A 143 11.40 -3.13 -12.88
CA TYR A 143 10.78 -4.16 -12.08
C TYR A 143 10.73 -5.50 -12.81
N ASN A 144 10.34 -5.50 -14.10
CA ASN A 144 10.29 -6.71 -14.90
C ASN A 144 11.70 -7.29 -15.13
N ASP A 145 12.67 -6.45 -15.50
CA ASP A 145 14.07 -6.86 -15.70
C ASP A 145 14.67 -7.48 -14.43
N ALA A 146 14.42 -6.84 -13.27
CA ALA A 146 14.85 -7.35 -11.97
C ALA A 146 14.16 -8.68 -11.63
N ARG A 147 12.84 -8.77 -11.81
CA ARG A 147 12.04 -9.97 -11.53
C ARG A 147 12.46 -11.15 -12.41
N SER A 148 12.82 -10.95 -13.67
CA SER A 148 13.33 -12.01 -14.55
C SER A 148 14.81 -12.35 -14.35
N SER A 149 15.55 -11.57 -13.55
CA SER A 149 16.97 -11.81 -13.33
C SER A 149 17.23 -13.11 -12.58
N LEU A 150 18.21 -13.88 -13.05
CA LEU A 150 18.71 -15.08 -12.36
C LEU A 150 19.78 -14.74 -11.30
N LEU A 151 20.38 -13.54 -11.39
CA LEU A 151 21.45 -13.08 -10.50
C LEU A 151 20.98 -11.87 -9.70
N GLN A 152 21.25 -11.86 -8.39
CA GLN A 152 21.00 -10.72 -7.50
C GLN A 152 19.57 -10.17 -7.62
N ARG A 153 18.57 -11.03 -7.85
CA ARG A 153 17.19 -10.62 -8.10
C ARG A 153 16.63 -9.75 -6.97
N GLU A 154 16.85 -10.15 -5.72
CA GLU A 154 16.35 -9.43 -4.55
C GLU A 154 16.94 -8.03 -4.45
N GLU A 155 18.27 -7.91 -4.59
CA GLU A 155 18.98 -6.63 -4.58
C GLU A 155 18.50 -5.70 -5.72
N ARG A 156 18.29 -6.25 -6.93
CA ARG A 156 17.79 -5.48 -8.07
C ARG A 156 16.36 -4.98 -7.86
N LEU A 157 15.50 -5.82 -7.26
CA LEU A 157 14.13 -5.41 -6.90
C LEU A 157 14.14 -4.35 -5.81
N GLU A 158 14.99 -4.50 -4.79
CA GLU A 158 15.13 -3.53 -3.70
C GLU A 158 15.60 -2.18 -4.21
N LYS A 159 16.65 -2.14 -5.03
CA LYS A 159 17.13 -0.91 -5.66
C LYS A 159 16.09 -0.30 -6.59
N GLY A 160 15.41 -1.13 -7.38
CA GLY A 160 14.32 -0.71 -8.26
C GLY A 160 13.14 -0.12 -7.51
N ALA A 161 12.90 -0.52 -6.26
CA ALA A 161 11.88 0.05 -5.40
C ALA A 161 12.35 1.36 -4.73
N GLU A 162 13.59 1.40 -4.23
CA GLU A 162 14.19 2.60 -3.60
C GLU A 162 14.17 3.83 -4.51
N ASP A 163 14.43 3.66 -5.81
CA ASP A 163 14.46 4.79 -6.76
C ASP A 163 13.10 5.48 -6.96
N PHE A 164 11.98 4.83 -6.56
CA PHE A 164 10.62 5.34 -6.80
C PHE A 164 9.81 5.61 -5.52
N GLU A 165 10.26 5.11 -4.37
CA GLU A 165 9.61 5.28 -3.05
C GLU A 165 10.08 6.53 -2.32
#